data_AF-A0AAU3JPQ3-F1
#
_entry.id   AF-A0AAU3JPQ3-F1
#
_cell.length_a   1.000
_cell.length_b   1.000
_cell.length_c   1.000
_cell.angle_alpha   90.00
_cell.angle_beta   90.00
_cell.angle_gamma   90.00
#
_symmetry.space_group_name_H-M   'P 1'
#
loop_
_entity.id
_entity.type
_entity.pdbx_description
1 polymer ?
#
loop_
_entity_poly.entity_id
_entity_poly.type
_entity_poly.pdbx_seq_one_letter_code
_entity_poly.pdbx_strand_id
1 'polypeptide(L)'
;MKIGDMVRVMKEIDGRQEFMYGRLAGFYKPDGRQYRRKVAKPFGAYVDLIEGYSGARRPLAEITPVAEDFEFITDPVEVHRGAFGPAGMLWCMGCPRPYPKPAAVKVIHKATGVKTQLCEEHNDEEQWARLGHGPLWDARTCRVEIQSLMQNPGEITGPADDVDACALRQFADVFPYLVPEKAAELYAAWKEQQRTDLAA
;
A
#
# COMPACT_ATOMS: atom_id res chain seq x y z
N MET A 1 13.53 -10.38 12.66
CA MET A 1 14.38 -9.65 11.72
C MET A 1 15.75 -10.32 11.60
N LYS A 2 15.99 -10.92 10.44
CA LYS A 2 17.22 -11.62 10.03
C LYS A 2 17.57 -11.17 8.61
N ILE A 3 18.81 -11.43 8.19
CA ILE A 3 19.21 -11.24 6.78
C ILE A 3 18.32 -12.13 5.92
N GLY A 4 17.77 -11.56 4.84
CA GLY A 4 16.81 -12.22 3.96
C GLY A 4 15.35 -11.84 4.22
N ASP A 5 15.00 -11.41 5.44
CA ASP A 5 13.64 -10.95 5.76
C ASP A 5 13.29 -9.71 4.93
N MET A 6 12.02 -9.59 4.59
CA MET A 6 11.48 -8.44 3.87
C MET A 6 11.00 -7.35 4.80
N VAL A 7 11.41 -6.13 4.48
CA VAL A 7 11.18 -4.98 5.36
C VAL A 7 10.76 -3.75 4.58
N ARG A 8 10.04 -2.87 5.27
CA ARG A 8 9.77 -1.50 4.88
C ARG A 8 10.80 -0.56 5.52
N VAL A 9 11.24 0.42 4.74
CA VAL A 9 12.01 1.56 5.20
C VAL A 9 11.39 2.86 4.72
N MET A 10 11.56 3.93 5.49
CA MET A 10 11.16 5.27 5.06
C MET A 10 12.32 5.97 4.35
N LYS A 11 12.03 6.58 3.20
CA LYS A 11 13.01 7.37 2.43
C LYS A 11 12.41 8.70 2.04
N GLU A 12 13.20 9.76 2.13
CA GLU A 12 12.84 11.06 1.60
C GLU A 12 13.26 11.14 0.13
N ILE A 13 12.29 11.43 -0.75
CA ILE A 13 12.47 11.60 -2.19
C ILE A 13 11.70 12.86 -2.59
N ASP A 14 12.38 13.82 -3.22
CA ASP A 14 11.79 15.11 -3.64
C ASP A 14 11.03 15.84 -2.51
N GLY A 15 11.55 15.79 -1.28
CA GLY A 15 10.94 16.41 -0.10
C GLY A 15 9.70 15.70 0.45
N ARG A 16 9.40 14.48 -0.02
CA ARG A 16 8.30 13.64 0.48
C ARG A 16 8.84 12.37 1.11
N GLN A 17 8.18 11.92 2.17
CA GLN A 17 8.47 10.62 2.78
C GLN A 17 7.72 9.53 2.03
N GLU A 18 8.45 8.55 1.53
CA GLU A 18 7.94 7.38 0.83
C GLU A 18 8.34 6.11 1.57
N PHE A 19 7.39 5.17 1.66
CA PHE A 19 7.64 3.83 2.17
C PHE A 19 8.15 2.93 1.05
N MET A 20 9.37 2.42 1.23
CA MET A 20 10.05 1.57 0.28
C MET A 20 10.22 0.18 0.89
N TYR A 21 10.01 -0.86 0.09
CA TYR A 21 10.18 -2.25 0.54
C TYR A 21 11.44 -2.87 -0.07
N GLY A 22 12.10 -3.72 0.71
CA GLY A 22 13.34 -4.36 0.29
C GLY A 22 13.85 -5.44 1.22
N ARG A 23 14.81 -6.22 0.72
CA ARG A 23 15.41 -7.35 1.43
C ARG A 23 16.51 -6.87 2.35
N LEU A 24 16.51 -7.33 3.59
CA LEU A 24 17.66 -7.12 4.48
C LEU A 24 18.89 -7.86 3.96
N ALA A 25 19.89 -7.10 3.51
CA ALA A 25 21.10 -7.63 2.89
C ALA A 25 22.30 -7.65 3.83
N GLY A 26 22.28 -6.87 4.92
CA GLY A 26 23.33 -6.94 5.93
C GLY A 26 23.14 -5.97 7.08
N PHE A 27 23.91 -6.17 8.16
CA PHE A 27 23.91 -5.28 9.31
C PHE A 27 25.13 -4.39 9.35
N TYR A 28 24.98 -3.16 9.85
CA TYR A 28 26.06 -2.19 9.96
C TYR A 28 26.19 -1.59 11.36
N LYS A 29 27.41 -1.13 11.66
CA LYS A 29 27.84 -0.49 12.91
C LYS A 29 27.51 1.01 12.91
N PRO A 30 27.54 1.69 14.07
CA PRO A 30 27.40 3.16 14.12
C PRO A 30 28.39 3.92 13.23
N ASP A 31 29.59 3.36 13.01
CA ASP A 31 30.62 3.92 12.12
C ASP A 31 30.35 3.72 10.61
N GLY A 32 29.19 3.14 10.25
CA GLY A 32 28.78 2.87 8.88
C GLY A 32 29.39 1.62 8.25
N ARG A 33 30.30 0.90 8.93
CA ARG A 33 30.92 -0.32 8.42
C ARG A 33 30.01 -1.54 8.64
N GLN A 34 30.02 -2.47 7.69
CA GLN A 34 29.27 -3.72 7.80
C GLN A 34 29.87 -4.65 8.86
N TYR A 35 29.01 -5.35 9.60
CA TYR A 35 29.46 -6.46 10.44
C TYR A 35 29.83 -7.67 9.59
N ARG A 36 31.03 -8.22 9.82
CA ARG A 36 31.53 -9.41 9.09
C ARG A 36 31.14 -10.75 9.72
N ARG A 37 30.50 -10.73 10.89
CA ARG A 37 30.10 -11.91 11.68
C ARG A 37 28.66 -11.73 12.15
N LYS A 38 28.04 -12.82 12.61
CA LYS A 38 26.72 -12.78 13.25
C LYS A 38 26.76 -11.86 14.47
N VAL A 39 25.79 -10.95 14.58
CA VAL A 39 25.70 -9.96 15.66
C VAL A 39 24.36 -10.09 16.35
N ALA A 40 24.37 -10.12 17.69
CA ALA A 40 23.15 -10.24 18.49
C ALA A 40 22.35 -8.93 18.57
N LYS A 41 23.02 -7.77 18.53
CA LYS A 41 22.41 -6.44 18.61
C LYS A 41 23.03 -5.50 17.56
N PRO A 42 22.60 -5.56 16.30
CA PRO A 42 23.09 -4.66 15.28
C PRO A 42 22.58 -3.22 15.51
N PHE A 43 23.29 -2.21 15.02
CA PHE A 43 22.85 -0.82 15.12
C PHE A 43 21.83 -0.48 14.01
N GLY A 44 22.15 -0.84 12.78
CA GLY A 44 21.28 -0.66 11.63
C GLY A 44 21.43 -1.77 10.61
N ALA A 45 20.64 -1.69 9.54
CA ALA A 45 20.73 -2.61 8.42
C ALA A 45 20.72 -1.91 7.06
N TYR A 46 21.39 -2.57 6.12
CA TYR A 46 21.32 -2.25 4.71
C TYR A 46 20.21 -3.09 4.07
N VAL A 47 19.34 -2.42 3.34
CA VAL A 47 18.16 -2.98 2.69
C VAL A 47 18.31 -2.82 1.18
N ASP A 48 18.32 -3.92 0.45
CA ASP A 48 18.27 -3.93 -1.02
C ASP A 48 16.81 -3.77 -1.45
N LEU A 49 16.49 -2.57 -1.95
CA LEU A 49 15.11 -2.21 -2.32
C LEU A 49 14.64 -2.99 -3.55
N ILE A 50 13.42 -3.50 -3.49
CA ILE A 50 12.74 -4.11 -4.64
C ILE A 50 12.37 -2.95 -5.59
N GLU A 51 12.61 -3.11 -6.88
CA GLU A 51 12.27 -2.15 -7.97
C GLU A 51 13.31 -1.08 -8.36
N GLY A 52 14.60 -1.44 -8.37
CA GLY A 52 15.63 -0.67 -9.09
C GLY A 52 16.13 0.59 -8.38
N TYR A 53 15.67 0.84 -7.17
CA TYR A 53 16.21 1.90 -6.32
C TYR A 53 17.56 1.48 -5.72
N SER A 54 18.41 2.47 -5.47
CA SER A 54 19.59 2.26 -4.64
C SER A 54 19.18 1.78 -3.25
N GLY A 55 19.86 0.75 -2.75
CA GLY A 55 19.59 0.22 -1.42
C GLY A 55 19.74 1.29 -0.33
N ALA A 56 19.05 1.08 0.78
CA ALA A 56 18.95 2.04 1.87
C ALA A 56 19.67 1.53 3.11
N ARG A 57 20.44 2.41 3.77
CA ARG A 57 20.97 2.17 5.11
C ARG A 57 20.11 2.90 6.12
N ARG A 58 19.56 2.17 7.10
CA ARG A 58 18.70 2.72 8.15
C ARG A 58 18.99 2.11 9.52
N PRO A 59 18.93 2.90 10.61
CA PRO A 59 18.91 2.35 11.96
C PRO A 59 17.79 1.32 12.11
N LEU A 60 17.98 0.27 12.92
CA LEU A 60 16.96 -0.78 13.04
C LEU A 60 15.62 -0.25 13.53
N ALA A 61 15.61 0.85 14.30
CA ALA A 61 14.40 1.51 14.76
C ALA A 61 13.54 2.12 13.63
N GLU A 62 14.12 2.32 12.45
CA GLU A 62 13.47 2.87 11.26
C GLU A 62 13.15 1.78 10.21
N ILE A 63 13.33 0.51 10.57
CA ILE A 63 13.06 -0.65 9.71
C ILE A 63 11.91 -1.43 10.31
N THR A 64 10.86 -1.64 9.51
CA THR A 64 9.66 -2.37 9.92
C THR A 64 9.56 -3.67 9.12
N PRO A 65 9.32 -4.85 9.74
CA PRO A 65 8.98 -6.06 9.00
C PRO A 65 7.76 -5.84 8.11
N VAL A 66 7.80 -6.32 6.86
CA VAL A 66 6.71 -6.08 5.90
C VAL A 66 5.36 -6.61 6.39
N ALA A 67 5.36 -7.73 7.13
CA ALA A 67 4.13 -8.33 7.66
C ALA A 67 3.35 -7.39 8.59
N GLU A 68 4.01 -6.40 9.22
CA GLU A 68 3.35 -5.45 10.10
C GLU A 68 2.42 -4.49 9.34
N ASP A 69 2.64 -4.29 8.04
CA ASP A 69 1.79 -3.43 7.21
C ASP A 69 0.50 -4.12 6.73
N PHE A 70 0.34 -5.41 7.05
CA PHE A 70 -0.77 -6.23 6.58
C PHE A 70 -1.55 -6.88 7.72
N GLU A 71 -2.83 -7.12 7.45
CA GLU A 71 -3.70 -8.00 8.20
C GLU A 71 -3.99 -9.24 7.34
N PHE A 72 -4.04 -10.41 7.99
CA PHE A 72 -4.21 -11.70 7.33
C PHE A 72 -5.47 -12.38 7.83
N ILE A 73 -6.36 -12.73 6.91
CA ILE A 73 -7.59 -13.47 7.19
C ILE A 73 -7.48 -14.84 6.52
N THR A 74 -7.61 -15.91 7.31
CA THR A 74 -7.53 -17.31 6.85
C THR A 74 -8.83 -18.07 6.99
N ASP A 75 -9.86 -17.48 7.62
CA ASP A 75 -11.19 -18.10 7.68
C ASP A 75 -11.75 -18.26 6.26
N PRO A 76 -12.07 -19.48 5.79
CA PRO A 76 -12.47 -19.70 4.41
C PRO A 76 -13.70 -18.90 3.97
N VAL A 77 -14.67 -18.69 4.87
CA VAL A 77 -15.88 -17.91 4.56
C VAL A 77 -15.51 -16.45 4.35
N GLU A 78 -14.68 -15.87 5.21
CA GLU A 78 -14.23 -14.49 5.09
C GLU A 78 -13.27 -14.26 3.91
N VAL A 79 -12.42 -15.23 3.61
CA VAL A 79 -11.53 -15.18 2.43
C VAL A 79 -12.34 -15.03 1.16
N HIS A 80 -13.44 -15.80 1.04
CA HIS A 80 -14.28 -15.85 -0.16
C HIS A 80 -15.56 -14.99 -0.08
N ARG A 81 -15.79 -14.26 1.02
CA ARG A 81 -16.92 -13.33 1.12
C ARG A 81 -16.89 -12.32 -0.03
N GLY A 82 -17.99 -12.26 -0.79
CA GLY A 82 -18.14 -11.42 -1.99
C GLY A 82 -17.73 -12.09 -3.31
N ALA A 83 -17.42 -13.39 -3.31
CA ALA A 83 -17.21 -14.14 -4.55
C ALA A 83 -18.51 -14.22 -5.38
N PHE A 84 -18.53 -13.58 -6.55
CA PHE A 84 -19.60 -13.74 -7.52
C PHE A 84 -19.11 -14.61 -8.69
N GLY A 85 -19.50 -15.88 -8.70
CA GLY A 85 -19.18 -16.82 -9.78
C GLY A 85 -19.69 -18.24 -9.47
N PRO A 86 -19.86 -19.10 -10.49
CA PRO A 86 -20.46 -20.43 -10.35
C PRO A 86 -19.68 -21.40 -9.45
N ALA A 87 -18.41 -21.11 -9.17
CA ALA A 87 -17.57 -21.90 -8.27
C ALA A 87 -17.53 -21.37 -6.82
N GLY A 88 -18.18 -20.25 -6.50
CA GLY A 88 -18.26 -19.71 -5.14
C GLY A 88 -16.92 -19.32 -4.49
N MET A 89 -15.81 -19.35 -5.24
CA MET A 89 -14.45 -19.10 -4.74
C MET A 89 -13.82 -17.91 -5.46
N LEU A 90 -13.17 -17.03 -4.69
CA LEU A 90 -12.24 -16.05 -5.24
C LEU A 90 -10.90 -16.73 -5.55
N TRP A 91 -10.34 -16.38 -6.70
CA TRP A 91 -9.07 -16.91 -7.18
C TRP A 91 -7.89 -16.14 -6.58
N CYS A 92 -6.75 -16.81 -6.45
CA CYS A 92 -5.50 -16.13 -6.14
C CYS A 92 -5.16 -15.10 -7.22
N MET A 93 -4.94 -13.85 -6.81
CA MET A 93 -4.59 -12.75 -7.72
C MET A 93 -3.12 -12.73 -8.14
N GLY A 94 -2.25 -13.46 -7.43
CA GLY A 94 -0.85 -13.66 -7.82
C GLY A 94 -0.65 -14.77 -8.86
N CYS A 95 -1.59 -15.70 -8.99
CA CYS A 95 -1.47 -16.79 -9.96
C CYS A 95 -1.59 -16.28 -11.41
N PRO A 96 -0.82 -16.86 -12.35
CA PRO A 96 -0.99 -16.57 -13.76
C PRO A 96 -2.38 -17.03 -14.26
N ARG A 97 -2.95 -16.24 -15.15
CA ARG A 97 -4.16 -16.60 -15.90
C ARG A 97 -3.78 -17.54 -17.07
N PRO A 98 -4.63 -18.51 -17.46
CA PRO A 98 -6.05 -18.65 -17.13
C PRO A 98 -6.38 -19.62 -15.99
N TYR A 99 -5.40 -20.29 -15.36
CA TYR A 99 -5.62 -21.34 -14.36
C TYR A 99 -5.18 -20.93 -12.95
N PRO A 100 -5.83 -19.93 -12.33
CA PRO A 100 -5.45 -19.51 -10.99
C PRO A 100 -5.87 -20.54 -9.95
N LYS A 101 -5.07 -20.69 -8.90
CA LYS A 101 -5.42 -21.53 -7.74
C LYS A 101 -6.50 -20.84 -6.90
N PRO A 102 -7.33 -21.59 -6.16
CA PRO A 102 -8.20 -21.01 -5.14
C PRO A 102 -7.38 -20.22 -4.11
N ALA A 103 -7.92 -19.10 -3.63
CA ALA A 103 -7.30 -18.37 -2.55
C ALA A 103 -7.44 -19.10 -1.21
N ALA A 104 -6.41 -19.03 -0.37
CA ALA A 104 -6.39 -19.57 0.99
C ALA A 104 -6.32 -18.46 2.05
N VAL A 105 -5.85 -17.27 1.66
CA VAL A 105 -5.72 -16.12 2.55
C VAL A 105 -6.24 -14.87 1.85
N LYS A 106 -6.85 -13.98 2.64
CA LYS A 106 -7.13 -12.60 2.25
C LYS A 106 -6.17 -11.71 3.02
N VAL A 107 -5.35 -10.98 2.29
CA VAL A 107 -4.38 -10.02 2.81
C VAL A 107 -4.98 -8.63 2.67
N ILE A 108 -4.96 -7.84 3.75
CA ILE A 108 -5.45 -6.47 3.77
C ILE A 108 -4.29 -5.55 4.09
N HIS A 109 -3.98 -4.63 3.19
CA HIS A 109 -2.97 -3.61 3.45
C HIS A 109 -3.54 -2.56 4.40
N LYS A 110 -2.98 -2.41 5.60
CA LYS A 110 -3.56 -1.59 6.67
C LYS A 110 -3.68 -0.12 6.28
N ALA A 111 -2.68 0.42 5.58
CA ALA A 111 -2.66 1.84 5.23
C ALA A 111 -3.71 2.20 4.17
N THR A 112 -4.01 1.30 3.22
CA THR A 112 -4.91 1.59 2.10
C THR A 112 -6.26 0.86 2.17
N GLY A 113 -6.39 -0.12 3.05
CA GLY A 113 -7.55 -1.01 3.11
C GLY A 113 -7.71 -1.95 1.91
N VAL A 114 -6.78 -1.92 0.95
CA VAL A 114 -6.81 -2.76 -0.25
C VAL A 114 -6.73 -4.23 0.16
N LYS A 115 -7.65 -5.03 -0.39
CA LYS A 115 -7.82 -6.44 -0.08
C LYS A 115 -7.40 -7.28 -1.27
N THR A 116 -6.50 -8.22 -1.04
CA THR A 116 -6.00 -9.13 -2.08
C THR A 116 -6.10 -10.56 -1.60
N GLN A 117 -6.62 -11.45 -2.44
CA GLN A 117 -6.71 -12.87 -2.15
C GLN A 117 -5.52 -13.63 -2.75
N LEU A 118 -4.86 -14.45 -1.94
CA LEU A 118 -3.67 -15.22 -2.33
C LEU A 118 -3.86 -16.71 -2.00
N CYS A 119 -3.28 -17.59 -2.82
CA CYS A 119 -3.10 -19.00 -2.43
C CYS A 119 -1.88 -19.12 -1.50
N GLU A 120 -1.69 -20.28 -0.89
CA GLU A 120 -0.56 -20.53 0.02
C GLU A 120 0.81 -20.26 -0.62
N GLU A 121 0.96 -20.56 -1.92
CA GLU A 121 2.23 -20.38 -2.64
C GLU A 121 2.60 -18.92 -2.89
N HIS A 122 1.60 -18.04 -3.09
CA HIS A 122 1.83 -16.61 -3.29
C HIS A 122 1.71 -15.82 -1.98
N ASN A 123 1.41 -16.48 -0.86
CA ASN A 123 1.34 -15.84 0.44
C ASN A 123 2.72 -15.77 1.08
N ASP A 124 3.61 -14.98 0.47
CA ASP A 124 4.98 -14.79 0.92
C ASP A 124 5.34 -13.31 1.08
N GLU A 125 6.44 -13.05 1.79
CA GLU A 125 6.90 -11.71 2.12
C GLU A 125 7.26 -10.86 0.89
N GLU A 126 7.72 -11.48 -0.21
CA GLU A 126 8.07 -10.75 -1.43
C GLU A 126 6.80 -10.27 -2.14
N GLN A 127 5.76 -11.11 -2.20
CA GLN A 127 4.46 -10.72 -2.71
C GLN A 127 3.83 -9.61 -1.85
N TRP A 128 3.94 -9.69 -0.51
CA TRP A 128 3.44 -8.63 0.37
C TRP A 128 4.18 -7.31 0.14
N ALA A 129 5.51 -7.33 -0.05
CA ALA A 129 6.27 -6.14 -0.39
C ALA A 129 5.84 -5.50 -1.71
N ARG A 130 5.57 -6.31 -2.75
CA ARG A 130 5.02 -5.83 -4.03
C ARG A 130 3.65 -5.18 -3.84
N LEU A 131 2.78 -5.79 -3.04
CA LEU A 131 1.47 -5.22 -2.71
C LEU A 131 1.61 -3.90 -1.93
N GLY A 132 2.58 -3.80 -1.02
CA GLY A 132 2.87 -2.59 -0.25
C GLY A 132 3.46 -1.46 -1.11
N HIS A 133 4.14 -1.79 -2.20
CA HIS A 133 4.63 -0.83 -3.20
C HIS A 133 3.53 -0.29 -4.12
N GLY A 134 2.42 -1.00 -4.31
CA GLY A 134 1.29 -0.53 -5.14
C GLY A 134 0.84 0.90 -4.80
N PRO A 135 0.54 1.21 -3.52
CA PRO A 135 0.17 2.56 -3.07
C PRO A 135 1.20 3.64 -3.38
N LEU A 136 2.50 3.30 -3.39
CA LEU A 136 3.56 4.22 -3.78
C LEU A 136 3.44 4.59 -5.27
N TRP A 137 3.18 3.62 -6.13
CA TRP A 137 2.95 3.85 -7.55
C TRP A 137 1.70 4.67 -7.81
N ASP A 138 0.61 4.38 -7.11
CA ASP A 138 -0.62 5.16 -7.19
C ASP A 138 -0.37 6.62 -6.79
N ALA A 139 0.32 6.85 -5.66
CA ALA A 139 0.66 8.19 -5.17
C ALA A 139 1.53 8.99 -6.17
N ARG A 140 2.44 8.30 -6.87
CA ARG A 140 3.30 8.93 -7.88
C ARG A 140 2.52 9.25 -9.15
N THR A 141 1.64 8.35 -9.59
CA THR A 141 0.80 8.54 -10.77
C THR A 141 -0.21 9.67 -10.57
N CYS A 142 -0.80 9.76 -9.38
CA CYS A 142 -1.81 10.77 -9.04
C CYS A 142 -1.22 12.03 -8.38
N ARG A 143 0.05 12.35 -8.66
CA ARG A 143 0.77 13.45 -7.98
C ARG A 143 0.10 14.81 -8.20
N VAL A 144 -0.50 15.02 -9.37
CA VAL A 144 -1.13 16.29 -9.76
C VAL A 144 -2.41 16.50 -8.96
N GLU A 145 -3.27 15.49 -8.91
CA GLU A 145 -4.55 15.51 -8.18
C GLU A 145 -4.31 15.70 -6.69
N ILE A 146 -3.36 14.96 -6.11
CA ILE A 146 -2.98 15.13 -4.70
C ILE A 146 -2.53 16.57 -4.44
N GLN A 147 -1.70 17.13 -5.31
CA GLN A 147 -1.19 18.48 -5.15
C GLN A 147 -2.28 19.55 -5.28
N SER A 148 -3.20 19.42 -6.25
CA SER A 148 -4.35 20.31 -6.40
C SER A 148 -5.19 20.29 -5.11
N LEU A 149 -5.53 19.11 -4.59
CA LEU A 149 -6.34 18.99 -3.37
C LEU A 149 -5.61 19.46 -2.10
N MET A 150 -4.28 19.38 -2.05
CA MET A 150 -3.51 19.96 -0.95
C MET A 150 -3.54 21.50 -0.98
N GLN A 151 -3.52 22.09 -2.17
CA GLN A 151 -3.51 23.55 -2.34
C GLN A 151 -4.92 24.14 -2.18
N ASN A 152 -5.92 23.50 -2.80
CA ASN A 152 -7.31 23.95 -2.83
C ASN A 152 -8.27 22.77 -2.54
N PRO A 153 -8.44 22.38 -1.27
CA PRO A 153 -9.27 21.22 -0.91
C PRO A 153 -10.73 21.27 -1.39
N GLY A 154 -11.27 22.48 -1.62
CA GLY A 154 -12.66 22.69 -2.05
C GLY A 154 -12.95 22.38 -3.52
N GLU A 155 -11.93 22.26 -4.37
CA GLU A 155 -12.10 22.00 -5.82
C GLU A 155 -12.90 20.70 -6.07
N ILE A 156 -12.72 19.69 -5.21
CA ILE A 156 -13.46 18.42 -5.30
C ILE A 156 -14.98 18.55 -5.15
N THR A 157 -15.44 19.64 -4.53
CA THR A 157 -16.87 19.94 -4.29
C THR A 157 -17.45 20.91 -5.31
N GLY A 158 -16.72 21.22 -6.39
CA GLY A 158 -17.21 22.04 -7.50
C GLY A 158 -18.47 21.44 -8.16
N PRO A 159 -19.12 22.21 -9.05
CA PRO A 159 -20.34 21.80 -9.75
C PRO A 159 -20.27 20.40 -10.38
N ALA A 160 -21.42 19.75 -10.56
CA ALA A 160 -21.48 18.38 -11.10
C ALA A 160 -21.06 18.30 -12.58
N ASP A 161 -21.16 19.38 -13.33
CA ASP A 161 -20.76 19.53 -14.73
C ASP A 161 -19.31 20.03 -14.90
N ASP A 162 -18.63 20.35 -13.80
CA ASP A 162 -17.22 20.71 -13.79
C ASP A 162 -16.35 19.44 -14.00
N VAL A 163 -15.63 19.41 -15.11
CA VAL A 163 -14.79 18.27 -15.53
C VAL A 163 -13.64 18.04 -14.54
N ASP A 164 -13.05 19.10 -14.01
CA ASP A 164 -11.91 19.00 -13.10
C ASP A 164 -12.38 18.49 -11.74
N ALA A 165 -13.48 19.04 -11.22
CA ALA A 165 -14.10 18.55 -10.00
C ALA A 165 -14.55 17.08 -10.15
N CYS A 166 -15.10 16.69 -11.31
CA CYS A 166 -15.44 15.31 -11.62
C CYS A 166 -14.22 14.38 -11.61
N ALA A 167 -13.12 14.78 -12.22
CA ALA A 167 -11.88 14.00 -12.24
C ALA A 167 -11.33 13.80 -10.81
N LEU A 168 -11.34 14.85 -9.98
CA LEU A 168 -10.92 14.78 -8.57
C LEU A 168 -11.81 13.85 -7.74
N ARG A 169 -13.13 13.85 -7.98
CA ARG A 169 -14.07 12.91 -7.34
C ARG A 169 -13.83 11.47 -7.77
N GLN A 170 -13.63 11.21 -9.06
CA GLN A 170 -13.27 9.88 -9.56
C GLN A 170 -11.97 9.39 -8.94
N PHE A 171 -10.94 10.25 -8.89
CA PHE A 171 -9.70 9.96 -8.17
C PHE A 171 -9.96 9.61 -6.70
N ALA A 172 -10.76 10.41 -5.99
CA ALA A 172 -11.04 10.19 -4.58
C ALA A 172 -11.85 8.91 -4.30
N ASP A 173 -12.70 8.49 -5.23
CA ASP A 173 -13.43 7.22 -5.13
C ASP A 173 -12.53 6.01 -5.41
N VAL A 174 -11.57 6.13 -6.33
CA VAL A 174 -10.63 5.04 -6.67
C VAL A 174 -9.51 4.92 -5.63
N PHE A 175 -8.95 6.05 -5.17
CA PHE A 175 -7.81 6.11 -4.27
C PHE A 175 -8.10 6.94 -3.01
N PRO A 176 -9.09 6.57 -2.19
CA PRO A 176 -9.51 7.36 -1.04
C PRO A 176 -8.39 7.61 -0.01
N TYR A 177 -7.41 6.70 0.08
CA TYR A 177 -6.26 6.81 0.98
C TYR A 177 -5.20 7.83 0.52
N LEU A 178 -5.29 8.33 -0.71
CA LEU A 178 -4.40 9.38 -1.24
C LEU A 178 -5.00 10.78 -1.14
N VAL A 179 -6.28 10.88 -0.78
CA VAL A 179 -6.98 12.17 -0.68
C VAL A 179 -6.53 12.90 0.59
N PRO A 180 -6.05 14.15 0.50
CA PRO A 180 -5.71 14.94 1.68
C PRO A 180 -6.90 15.08 2.63
N GLU A 181 -6.64 14.98 3.94
CA GLU A 181 -7.69 14.92 4.99
C GLU A 181 -8.79 15.98 4.81
N LYS A 182 -8.40 17.25 4.59
CA LYS A 182 -9.37 18.33 4.40
C LYS A 182 -10.26 18.14 3.17
N ALA A 183 -9.69 17.67 2.06
CA ALA A 183 -10.46 17.40 0.84
C ALA A 183 -11.38 16.18 1.02
N ALA A 184 -10.91 15.16 1.75
CA ALA A 184 -11.69 13.97 2.07
C ALA A 184 -12.93 14.32 2.92
N GLU A 185 -12.78 15.19 3.94
CA GLU A 185 -13.90 15.69 4.74
C GLU A 185 -14.96 16.41 3.89
N LEU A 186 -14.51 17.35 3.04
CA LEU A 186 -15.40 18.12 2.17
C LEU A 186 -16.13 17.21 1.19
N TYR A 187 -15.41 16.25 0.61
CA TYR A 187 -16.00 15.32 -0.33
C TYR A 187 -17.01 14.37 0.32
N ALA A 188 -16.74 13.90 1.54
CA ALA A 188 -17.69 13.10 2.30
C ALA A 188 -18.99 13.87 2.59
N ALA A 189 -18.88 15.15 2.99
CA ALA A 189 -20.03 16.01 3.21
C ALA A 189 -20.83 16.26 1.93
N TRP A 190 -20.14 16.48 0.81
CA TRP A 190 -20.77 16.64 -0.51
C TRP A 190 -21.53 15.37 -0.95
N LYS A 191 -20.95 14.18 -0.76
CA LYS A 191 -21.62 12.90 -1.07
C LYS A 191 -22.89 12.71 -0.26
N GLU A 192 -22.88 13.10 1.02
CA GLU A 192 -24.07 13.01 1.88
C GLU A 192 -25.18 13.96 1.42
N GLN A 193 -24.83 15.19 1.01
CA GLN A 193 -25.79 16.15 0.45
C GLN A 193 -26.41 15.62 -0.84
N GLN A 194 -25.59 15.14 -1.80
CA GLN A 194 -26.09 14.58 -3.05
C GLN A 194 -27.04 13.38 -2.83
N ARG A 195 -26.74 12.54 -1.85
CA ARG A 195 -27.63 11.42 -1.49
C ARG A 195 -28.97 11.90 -0.93
N THR A 196 -28.95 12.97 -0.14
CA THR A 196 -30.16 13.57 0.43
C THR A 196 -31.02 14.20 -0.66
N ASP A 197 -30.38 14.93 -1.59
CA ASP A 197 -31.07 15.61 -2.70
C ASP A 197 -31.70 14.61 -3.70
N LEU A 198 -31.08 13.45 -3.91
CA LEU A 198 -31.64 12.38 -4.75
C LEU A 198 -32.78 11.61 -4.08
N ALA A 199 -32.91 11.68 -2.76
CA ALA A 199 -33.95 11.01 -1.98
C ALA A 199 -35.18 11.90 -1.70
N ALA A 200 -35.08 13.21 -1.97
CA ALA A 200 -36.12 14.21 -1.83
C ALA A 200 -36.91 14.39 -3.14
#